data_AF-A0A2G8S5C3-F1
#
_entry.id   AF-A0A2G8S5C3-F1
#
_cell.length_a   1.000
_cell.length_b   1.000
_cell.length_c   1.000
_cell.angle_alpha   90.00
_cell.angle_beta   90.00
_cell.angle_gamma   90.00
#
_symmetry.space_group_name_H-M   'P 1'
#
loop_
_entity.id
_entity.type
_entity.pdbx_description
1 polymer ?
#
loop_
_entity_poly.entity_id
_entity_poly.type
_entity_poly.pdbx_seq_one_letter_code
_entity_poly.pdbx_strand_id
1 'polypeptide(L)'
;MSSRIISTLYGFTRSDVMGILIPTTAFGTLASGSFNPSLLILRGFWVWLHLLQFCVSNQSVEPDEDCKNKPWRPIPAGNISLHAARRLRWLLLAACLAFSAQTGVLYAGAALSFATWAHNEANLGSHWLTRNALNAVGYASFSLGASNAGCTDSLVAQLLIAVVIFTTIQAQDFKDVEGDILVNRQTLPILLPTASRVVTSLLVPLWSLFFAYCYPTADPMVSSAAVVLGAIIGTRFWFERTREGDKRSYLLYNVWLCFLHVIPFTVRAKTAFI
;
A
#
# COMPACT_ATOMS: atom_id res chain seq x y z
N MET A 1 1.45 23.04 -20.84
CA MET A 1 0.54 23.07 -19.67
C MET A 1 0.20 21.66 -19.17
N SER A 2 -0.21 20.73 -20.05
CA SER A 2 -0.56 19.35 -19.68
C SER A 2 0.58 18.53 -19.04
N SER A 3 1.83 18.69 -19.52
CA SER A 3 3.00 18.01 -18.95
C SER A 3 3.23 18.38 -17.46
N ARG A 4 2.98 19.64 -17.08
CA ARG A 4 3.12 20.09 -15.69
C ARG A 4 2.06 19.48 -14.77
N ILE A 5 0.81 19.35 -15.25
CA ILE A 5 -0.27 18.72 -14.49
C ILE A 5 0.04 17.25 -14.22
N ILE A 6 0.44 16.49 -15.25
CA ILE A 6 0.79 15.07 -15.11
C ILE A 6 1.94 14.90 -14.13
N SER A 7 2.99 15.72 -14.25
CA SER A 7 4.13 15.72 -13.32
C SER A 7 3.70 16.00 -11.87
N THR A 8 2.80 16.98 -11.65
CA THR A 8 2.24 17.27 -10.33
C THR A 8 1.46 16.09 -9.76
N LEU A 9 0.58 15.47 -10.54
CA LEU A 9 -0.22 14.31 -10.09
C LEU A 9 0.66 13.09 -9.80
N TYR A 10 1.66 12.83 -10.65
CA TYR A 10 2.66 11.80 -10.40
C TYR A 10 3.46 12.09 -9.14
N GLY A 11 3.85 13.35 -8.91
CA GLY A 11 4.57 13.77 -7.71
C GLY A 11 3.84 13.45 -6.41
N PHE A 12 2.50 13.48 -6.40
CA PHE A 12 1.71 13.08 -5.23
C PHE A 12 1.86 11.58 -4.93
N THR A 13 1.87 10.74 -5.97
CA THR A 13 1.76 9.27 -5.86
C THR A 13 3.10 8.54 -6.00
N ARG A 14 4.19 9.26 -6.32
CA ARG A 14 5.51 8.72 -6.66
C ARG A 14 6.04 7.68 -5.66
N SER A 15 5.87 7.90 -4.36
CA SER A 15 6.40 7.01 -3.31
C SER A 15 5.64 5.69 -3.21
N ASP A 16 4.41 5.65 -3.71
CA ASP A 16 3.45 4.58 -3.45
C ASP A 16 3.17 3.72 -4.68
N VAL A 17 3.86 4.01 -5.80
CA VAL A 17 3.78 3.21 -7.04
C VAL A 17 4.20 1.76 -6.78
N MET A 18 5.33 1.57 -6.09
CA MET A 18 5.86 0.23 -5.81
C MET A 18 5.12 -0.48 -4.67
N GLY A 19 4.61 0.28 -3.68
CA GLY A 19 3.95 -0.29 -2.51
C GLY A 19 2.46 -0.61 -2.71
N ILE A 20 1.77 0.16 -3.56
CA ILE A 20 0.32 0.08 -3.72
C ILE A 20 -0.06 -0.15 -5.19
N LEU A 21 0.32 0.73 -6.10
CA LEU A 21 -0.22 0.73 -7.47
C LEU A 21 0.10 -0.59 -8.20
N ILE A 22 1.37 -0.97 -8.27
CA ILE A 22 1.82 -2.19 -8.95
C ILE A 22 1.25 -3.46 -8.27
N PRO A 23 1.44 -3.69 -6.96
CA PRO A 23 0.98 -4.94 -6.33
C PRO A 23 -0.52 -5.12 -6.38
N THR A 24 -1.31 -4.08 -6.13
CA THR A 24 -2.79 -4.21 -6.11
C THR A 24 -3.37 -4.34 -7.51
N THR A 25 -2.77 -3.71 -8.53
CA THR A 25 -3.14 -3.93 -9.94
C THR A 25 -2.77 -5.34 -10.39
N ALA A 26 -1.59 -5.84 -10.02
CA ALA A 26 -1.16 -7.20 -10.32
C ALA A 26 -2.09 -8.22 -9.65
N PHE A 27 -2.39 -8.03 -8.36
CA PHE A 27 -3.36 -8.83 -7.62
C PHE A 27 -4.71 -8.85 -8.33
N GLY A 28 -5.26 -7.68 -8.67
CA GLY A 28 -6.57 -7.57 -9.32
C GLY A 28 -6.62 -8.29 -10.68
N THR A 29 -5.56 -8.14 -11.48
CA THR A 29 -5.46 -8.85 -12.77
C THR A 29 -5.40 -10.37 -12.58
N LEU A 30 -4.54 -10.85 -11.68
CA LEU A 30 -4.39 -12.28 -11.40
C LEU A 30 -5.68 -12.87 -10.81
N ALA A 31 -6.26 -12.21 -9.80
CA ALA A 31 -7.50 -12.62 -9.15
C ALA A 31 -8.69 -12.67 -10.11
N SER A 32 -8.72 -11.82 -11.13
CA SER A 32 -9.77 -11.81 -12.14
C SER A 32 -9.60 -12.89 -13.23
N GLY A 33 -8.42 -13.50 -13.34
CA GLY A 33 -8.07 -14.40 -14.44
C GLY A 33 -8.01 -13.75 -15.83
N SER A 34 -8.21 -12.42 -15.94
CA SER A 34 -8.31 -11.72 -17.22
C SER A 34 -7.14 -10.76 -17.44
N PHE A 35 -6.26 -11.14 -18.36
CA PHE A 35 -5.11 -10.37 -18.83
C PHE A 35 -5.46 -9.44 -20.01
N ASN A 36 -6.74 -9.13 -20.22
CA ASN A 36 -7.15 -8.19 -21.26
C ASN A 36 -6.48 -6.81 -21.01
N PRO A 37 -5.75 -6.25 -21.99
CA PRO A 37 -5.02 -4.99 -21.81
C PRO A 37 -5.91 -3.82 -21.40
N SER A 38 -7.14 -3.73 -21.93
CA SER A 38 -8.08 -2.66 -21.60
C SER A 38 -8.54 -2.76 -20.13
N LEU A 39 -8.78 -3.97 -19.63
CA LEU A 39 -9.12 -4.19 -18.22
C LEU A 39 -7.94 -3.93 -17.29
N LEU A 40 -6.72 -4.30 -17.70
CA LEU A 40 -5.50 -3.97 -16.97
C LEU A 40 -5.34 -2.45 -16.82
N ILE A 41 -5.53 -1.69 -17.90
CA ILE A 41 -5.47 -0.22 -17.89
C ILE A 41 -6.57 0.35 -16.99
N LEU A 42 -7.80 -0.16 -17.11
CA LEU A 42 -8.94 0.30 -16.29
C LEU A 42 -8.68 0.07 -14.80
N ARG A 43 -8.19 -1.11 -14.41
CA ARG A 43 -7.84 -1.45 -13.02
C ARG A 43 -6.71 -0.58 -12.50
N GLY A 44 -5.63 -0.46 -13.25
CA GLY A 44 -4.50 0.39 -12.88
C GLY A 44 -4.91 1.84 -12.70
N PHE A 45 -5.79 2.35 -13.56
CA PHE A 45 -6.34 3.70 -13.43
C PHE A 45 -7.24 3.83 -12.19
N TRP A 46 -8.11 2.85 -11.91
CA TRP A 46 -8.97 2.86 -10.73
C TRP A 46 -8.17 2.88 -9.43
N VAL A 47 -7.13 2.03 -9.34
CA VAL A 47 -6.20 1.98 -8.21
C VAL A 47 -5.45 3.32 -8.08
N TRP A 48 -4.88 3.81 -9.19
CA TRP A 48 -4.13 5.07 -9.19
C TRP A 48 -5.01 6.26 -8.77
N LEU A 49 -6.27 6.32 -9.19
CA LEU A 49 -7.18 7.41 -8.87
C LEU A 49 -7.47 7.47 -7.36
N HIS A 50 -7.75 6.33 -6.72
CA HIS A 50 -7.94 6.25 -5.27
C HIS A 50 -6.64 6.49 -4.49
N LEU A 51 -5.51 6.02 -5.01
CA LEU A 51 -4.20 6.33 -4.44
C LEU A 51 -3.93 7.84 -4.49
N LEU A 52 -4.24 8.49 -5.62
CA LEU A 52 -4.13 9.93 -5.79
C LEU A 52 -5.04 10.68 -4.81
N GLN A 53 -6.28 10.23 -4.61
CA GLN A 53 -7.18 10.79 -3.59
C GLN A 53 -6.54 10.75 -2.20
N PHE A 54 -6.01 9.58 -1.79
CA PHE A 54 -5.34 9.42 -0.51
C PHE A 54 -4.13 10.35 -0.38
N CYS A 55 -3.20 10.32 -1.35
CA CYS A 55 -1.98 11.12 -1.32
C CYS A 55 -2.25 12.62 -1.29
N VAL A 56 -3.20 13.11 -2.11
CA VAL A 56 -3.57 14.53 -2.13
C VAL A 56 -4.20 14.93 -0.79
N SER A 57 -5.06 14.08 -0.22
CA SER A 57 -5.67 14.34 1.08
C SER A 57 -4.60 14.43 2.16
N ASN A 58 -3.77 13.40 2.32
CA ASN A 58 -2.72 13.33 3.34
C ASN A 58 -1.74 14.50 3.27
N GLN A 59 -1.25 14.83 2.06
CA GLN A 59 -0.28 15.91 1.87
C GLN A 59 -0.88 17.31 2.07
N SER A 60 -2.21 17.45 2.05
CA SER A 60 -2.90 18.74 2.19
C SER A 60 -3.34 19.09 3.62
N VAL A 61 -3.32 18.12 4.53
CA VAL A 61 -3.69 18.31 5.95
C VAL A 61 -2.53 18.96 6.71
N GLU A 62 -1.33 18.38 6.64
CA GLU A 62 -0.12 18.85 7.35
C GLU A 62 1.04 19.09 6.38
N PRO A 63 1.00 20.16 5.55
CA PRO A 63 2.04 20.43 4.55
C PRO A 63 3.42 20.73 5.17
N ASP A 64 3.47 21.19 6.42
CA ASP A 64 4.71 21.54 7.11
C ASP A 64 5.59 20.31 7.42
N GLU A 65 4.98 19.14 7.64
CA GLU A 65 5.69 17.86 7.77
C GLU A 65 6.49 17.57 6.48
N ASP A 66 5.82 17.74 5.35
CA ASP A 66 6.37 17.45 4.04
C ASP A 66 7.41 18.47 3.61
N CYS A 67 7.25 19.75 3.97
CA CYS A 67 8.27 20.77 3.76
C CYS A 67 9.62 20.37 4.38
N LYS A 68 9.59 19.74 5.57
CA LYS A 68 10.81 19.31 6.28
C LYS A 68 11.34 17.98 5.77
N ASN A 69 10.48 16.98 5.56
CA ASN A 69 10.91 15.62 5.28
C ASN A 69 10.96 15.25 3.79
N LYS A 70 10.07 15.84 3.00
CA LYS A 70 9.78 15.45 1.62
C LYS A 70 9.60 16.72 0.75
N PRO A 71 10.59 17.64 0.71
CA PRO A 71 10.45 18.95 0.05
C PRO A 71 10.22 18.85 -1.47
N TRP A 72 10.48 17.67 -2.05
CA TRP A 72 10.20 17.37 -3.45
C TRP A 72 8.70 17.13 -3.74
N ARG A 73 7.84 16.97 -2.71
CA ARG A 73 6.40 16.75 -2.89
C ARG A 73 5.73 17.96 -3.55
N PRO A 74 4.60 17.79 -4.27
CA PRO A 74 4.04 18.85 -5.10
C PRO A 74 3.67 20.14 -4.37
N ILE A 75 3.18 20.05 -3.13
CA ILE A 75 2.79 21.23 -2.34
C ILE A 75 4.06 21.99 -1.85
N PRO A 76 5.01 21.36 -1.12
CA PRO A 76 6.27 22.02 -0.74
C PRO A 76 7.08 22.57 -1.91
N ALA A 77 7.12 21.85 -3.04
CA ALA A 77 7.87 22.27 -4.23
C ALA A 77 7.21 23.44 -5.00
N GLY A 78 6.05 23.93 -4.55
CA GLY A 78 5.33 25.03 -5.21
C GLY A 78 4.69 24.64 -6.56
N ASN A 79 4.53 23.35 -6.85
CA ASN A 79 3.91 22.87 -8.08
C ASN A 79 2.38 23.02 -8.08
N ILE A 80 1.78 23.10 -6.88
CA ILE A 80 0.36 23.36 -6.66
C ILE A 80 0.20 24.09 -5.32
N SER A 81 -0.70 25.08 -5.26
CA SER A 81 -0.99 25.78 -4.00
C SER A 81 -1.78 24.89 -3.04
N LEU A 82 -1.63 25.11 -1.73
CA LEU A 82 -2.39 24.37 -0.70
C LEU A 82 -3.91 24.48 -0.91
N HIS A 83 -4.39 25.67 -1.26
CA HIS A 83 -5.81 25.91 -1.56
C HIS A 83 -6.29 25.09 -2.78
N ALA A 84 -5.47 24.98 -3.83
CA ALA A 84 -5.79 24.17 -5.00
C ALA A 84 -5.77 22.67 -4.65
N ALA A 85 -4.77 22.20 -3.88
CA ALA A 85 -4.70 20.81 -3.43
C ALA A 85 -5.91 20.41 -2.55
N ARG A 86 -6.35 21.28 -1.64
CA ARG A 86 -7.54 21.04 -0.80
C ARG A 86 -8.84 20.98 -1.59
N ARG A 87 -8.96 21.73 -2.69
CA ARG A 87 -10.08 21.60 -3.63
C ARG A 87 -9.98 20.30 -4.42
N LEU A 88 -8.79 19.97 -4.93
CA LEU A 88 -8.53 18.74 -5.67
C LEU A 88 -8.88 17.49 -4.86
N ARG A 89 -8.54 17.47 -3.56
CA ARG A 89 -8.94 16.41 -2.61
C ARG A 89 -10.43 16.06 -2.69
N TRP A 90 -11.32 17.06 -2.61
CA TRP A 90 -12.77 16.83 -2.63
C TRP A 90 -13.30 16.47 -4.01
N LEU A 91 -12.72 17.05 -5.06
CA LEU A 91 -13.03 16.66 -6.43
C LEU A 91 -12.64 15.20 -6.69
N LEU A 92 -11.49 14.75 -6.16
CA LEU A 92 -11.04 13.36 -6.25
C LEU A 92 -11.95 12.42 -5.49
N LEU A 93 -12.46 12.79 -4.30
CA LEU A 93 -13.47 12.00 -3.59
C LEU A 93 -14.69 11.75 -4.48
N ALA A 94 -15.27 12.81 -5.07
CA ALA A 94 -16.43 12.67 -5.95
C ALA A 94 -16.11 11.83 -7.20
N ALA A 95 -14.95 12.06 -7.82
CA ALA A 95 -14.51 11.32 -9.00
C ALA A 95 -14.29 9.82 -8.69
N CYS A 96 -13.69 9.48 -7.55
CA CYS A 96 -13.45 8.10 -7.13
C CYS A 96 -14.76 7.34 -6.91
N LEU A 97 -15.72 7.96 -6.22
CA LEU A 97 -17.04 7.35 -5.99
C LEU A 97 -17.83 7.18 -7.29
N ALA A 98 -17.85 8.21 -8.14
CA ALA A 98 -18.54 8.15 -9.42
C ALA A 98 -17.93 7.09 -10.34
N PHE A 99 -16.60 7.02 -10.42
CA PHE A 99 -15.90 6.02 -11.23
C PHE A 99 -16.12 4.61 -10.69
N SER A 100 -16.09 4.42 -9.36
CA SER A 100 -16.39 3.13 -8.74
C SER A 100 -17.83 2.68 -8.96
N ALA A 101 -18.79 3.60 -9.00
CA ALA A 101 -20.17 3.28 -9.35
C ALA A 101 -20.28 2.81 -10.81
N GLN A 102 -19.60 3.49 -11.74
CA GLN A 102 -19.59 3.13 -13.17
C GLN A 102 -18.93 1.78 -13.45
N THR A 103 -17.90 1.42 -12.69
CA THR A 103 -17.18 0.14 -12.85
C THR A 103 -17.75 -1.01 -12.00
N GLY A 104 -18.81 -0.76 -11.21
CA GLY A 104 -19.49 -1.78 -10.41
C GLY A 104 -18.81 -2.15 -9.09
N VAL A 105 -17.84 -1.36 -8.61
CA VAL A 105 -17.07 -1.61 -7.38
C VAL A 105 -17.30 -0.53 -6.31
N LEU A 106 -18.51 0.04 -6.28
CA LEU A 106 -18.87 1.17 -5.40
C LEU A 106 -18.55 0.90 -3.92
N TYR A 107 -18.83 -0.30 -3.41
CA TYR A 107 -18.55 -0.62 -2.00
C TYR A 107 -17.06 -0.55 -1.66
N ALA A 108 -16.20 -1.04 -2.56
CA ALA A 108 -14.75 -0.94 -2.39
C ALA A 108 -14.27 0.51 -2.46
N GLY A 109 -14.78 1.29 -3.41
CA GLY A 109 -14.44 2.71 -3.54
C GLY A 109 -14.95 3.57 -2.37
N ALA A 110 -16.14 3.26 -1.85
CA ALA A 110 -16.70 3.90 -0.66
C ALA A 110 -15.88 3.57 0.59
N ALA A 111 -15.48 2.31 0.77
CA ALA A 111 -14.62 1.90 1.88
C ALA A 111 -13.24 2.58 1.82
N LEU A 112 -12.61 2.67 0.64
CA LEU A 112 -11.36 3.42 0.44
C LEU A 112 -11.51 4.91 0.75
N SER A 113 -12.59 5.52 0.26
CA SER A 113 -12.88 6.93 0.49
C SER A 113 -13.12 7.23 1.97
N PHE A 114 -13.86 6.36 2.65
CA PHE A 114 -14.06 6.44 4.09
C PHE A 114 -12.77 6.25 4.86
N ALA A 115 -11.95 5.25 4.52
CA ALA A 115 -10.67 5.01 5.17
C ALA A 115 -9.72 6.22 4.98
N THR A 116 -9.72 6.83 3.79
CA THR A 116 -8.96 8.05 3.49
C THR A 116 -9.44 9.23 4.34
N TRP A 117 -10.75 9.43 4.44
CA TRP A 117 -11.34 10.47 5.28
C TRP A 117 -11.01 10.24 6.75
N ALA A 118 -11.19 9.02 7.25
CA ALA A 118 -10.93 8.66 8.64
C ALA A 118 -9.44 8.82 9.00
N HIS A 119 -8.55 8.42 8.10
CA HIS A 119 -7.10 8.55 8.29
C HIS A 119 -6.68 10.01 8.42
N ASN A 120 -7.19 10.86 7.53
CA ASN A 120 -6.74 12.24 7.39
C ASN A 120 -7.59 13.24 8.20
N GLU A 121 -8.90 13.29 7.94
CA GLU A 121 -9.79 14.30 8.52
C GLU A 121 -10.19 13.97 9.96
N ALA A 122 -10.39 12.70 10.29
CA ALA A 122 -10.64 12.27 11.67
C ALA A 122 -9.35 12.03 12.47
N ASN A 123 -8.19 12.33 11.88
CA ASN A 123 -6.86 12.17 12.46
C ASN A 123 -6.57 10.75 13.03
N LEU A 124 -7.28 9.72 12.54
CA LEU A 124 -7.06 8.34 12.97
C LEU A 124 -5.77 7.74 12.37
N GLY A 125 -5.12 8.44 11.45
CA GLY A 125 -3.77 8.13 10.99
C GLY A 125 -2.68 8.47 12.00
N SER A 126 -2.96 9.20 13.08
CA SER A 126 -1.93 9.63 14.05
C SER A 126 -1.52 8.55 15.05
N HIS A 127 -2.44 7.66 15.44
CA HIS A 127 -2.19 6.57 16.38
C HIS A 127 -1.90 5.26 15.64
N TRP A 128 -0.90 4.50 16.09
CA TRP A 128 -0.42 3.29 15.40
C TRP A 128 -1.52 2.26 15.11
N LEU A 129 -2.41 2.00 16.07
CA LEU A 129 -3.42 0.94 15.93
C LEU A 129 -4.45 1.28 14.85
N THR A 130 -4.97 2.50 14.90
CA THR A 130 -5.97 2.98 13.93
C THR A 130 -5.34 3.21 12.57
N ARG A 131 -4.09 3.67 12.51
CA ARG A 131 -3.29 3.72 11.27
C ARG A 131 -3.17 2.33 10.64
N ASN A 132 -2.78 1.31 11.41
CA ASN A 132 -2.64 -0.04 10.91
C ASN A 132 -3.97 -0.62 10.42
N ALA A 133 -5.04 -0.44 11.19
CA ALA A 133 -6.39 -0.86 10.82
C ALA A 133 -6.88 -0.20 9.53
N LEU A 134 -6.70 1.12 9.39
CA LEU A 134 -7.11 1.86 8.21
C LEU A 134 -6.27 1.50 6.97
N ASN A 135 -4.97 1.26 7.13
CA ASN A 135 -4.15 0.74 6.04
C ASN A 135 -4.63 -0.66 5.62
N ALA A 136 -4.92 -1.56 6.56
CA ALA A 136 -5.43 -2.89 6.25
C ALA A 136 -6.76 -2.84 5.49
N VAL A 137 -7.71 -2.02 5.95
CA VAL A 137 -8.98 -1.75 5.25
C VAL A 137 -8.71 -1.16 3.86
N GLY A 138 -7.75 -0.24 3.76
CA GLY A 138 -7.34 0.37 2.49
C GLY A 138 -6.83 -0.66 1.49
N TYR A 139 -5.84 -1.47 1.86
CA TYR A 139 -5.29 -2.53 1.00
C TYR A 139 -6.35 -3.58 0.64
N ALA A 140 -7.19 -4.00 1.58
CA ALA A 140 -8.30 -4.91 1.30
C ALA A 140 -9.26 -4.34 0.25
N SER A 141 -9.61 -3.06 0.39
CA SER A 141 -10.51 -2.37 -0.52
C SER A 141 -9.88 -2.13 -1.89
N PHE A 142 -8.56 -1.84 -1.95
CA PHE A 142 -7.82 -1.79 -3.21
C PHE A 142 -7.87 -3.13 -3.94
N SER A 143 -7.57 -4.23 -3.24
CA SER A 143 -7.60 -5.57 -3.82
C SER A 143 -9.00 -5.99 -4.27
N LEU A 144 -10.04 -5.65 -3.51
CA LEU A 144 -11.44 -5.92 -3.87
C LEU A 144 -11.87 -5.12 -5.11
N GLY A 145 -11.55 -3.84 -5.16
CA GLY A 145 -11.88 -3.00 -6.31
C GLY A 145 -11.09 -3.38 -7.57
N ALA A 146 -9.80 -3.67 -7.43
CA ALA A 146 -8.95 -4.08 -8.55
C ALA A 146 -9.34 -5.46 -9.13
N SER A 147 -9.83 -6.38 -8.29
CA SER A 147 -10.25 -7.72 -8.73
C SER A 147 -11.63 -7.76 -9.41
N ASN A 148 -12.42 -6.67 -9.35
CA ASN A 148 -13.79 -6.59 -9.85
C ASN A 148 -14.66 -7.74 -9.28
N ALA A 149 -14.98 -7.65 -7.99
CA ALA A 149 -15.86 -8.52 -7.19
C ALA A 149 -16.49 -9.72 -7.94
N GLY A 150 -15.85 -10.89 -7.87
CA GLY A 150 -16.39 -12.08 -8.56
C GLY A 150 -15.69 -13.42 -8.34
N CYS A 151 -14.49 -13.47 -7.74
CA CYS A 151 -13.79 -14.75 -7.48
C CYS A 151 -13.74 -15.06 -5.98
N THR A 152 -14.36 -16.16 -5.54
CA THR A 152 -14.35 -16.63 -4.15
C THR A 152 -12.95 -16.97 -3.65
N ASP A 153 -12.09 -17.53 -4.51
CA ASP A 153 -10.69 -17.86 -4.18
C ASP A 153 -9.86 -16.60 -3.90
N SER A 154 -10.30 -15.45 -4.40
CA SER A 154 -9.64 -14.17 -4.13
C SER A 154 -9.95 -13.62 -2.74
N LEU A 155 -11.06 -13.99 -2.10
CA LEU A 155 -11.47 -13.43 -0.80
C LEU A 155 -10.53 -13.84 0.32
N VAL A 156 -10.16 -15.13 0.39
CA VAL A 156 -9.23 -15.62 1.41
C VAL A 156 -7.86 -14.95 1.25
N ALA A 157 -7.36 -14.86 0.02
CA ALA A 157 -6.11 -14.16 -0.27
C ALA A 157 -6.18 -12.67 0.12
N GLN A 158 -7.30 -11.99 -0.18
CA GLN A 158 -7.52 -10.59 0.21
C GLN A 158 -7.49 -10.40 1.74
N LEU A 159 -8.20 -11.26 2.48
CA LEU A 159 -8.24 -11.20 3.94
C LEU A 159 -6.86 -11.48 4.55
N LEU A 160 -6.13 -12.47 4.02
CA LEU A 160 -4.77 -12.75 4.48
C LEU A 160 -3.83 -11.56 4.23
N ILE A 161 -3.89 -10.93 3.05
CA ILE A 161 -3.13 -9.71 2.78
C ILE A 161 -3.52 -8.58 3.74
N ALA A 162 -4.80 -8.39 4.03
CA ALA A 162 -5.24 -7.38 4.99
C ALA A 162 -4.65 -7.61 6.39
N VAL A 163 -4.60 -8.87 6.84
CA VAL A 163 -3.99 -9.24 8.12
C VAL A 163 -2.47 -9.06 8.11
N VAL A 164 -1.80 -9.40 7.00
CA VAL A 164 -0.37 -9.09 6.81
C VAL A 164 -0.14 -7.59 6.99
N ILE A 165 -0.86 -6.75 6.23
CA ILE A 165 -0.76 -5.29 6.33
C ILE A 165 -1.02 -4.81 7.76
N PHE A 166 -2.11 -5.25 8.39
CA PHE A 166 -2.43 -4.85 9.76
C PHE A 166 -1.29 -5.11 10.75
N THR A 167 -0.59 -6.23 10.57
CA THR A 167 0.44 -6.69 11.50
C THR A 167 1.87 -6.25 11.14
N THR A 168 2.12 -5.80 9.90
CA THR A 168 3.48 -5.46 9.43
C THR A 168 3.62 -4.05 8.85
N ILE A 169 2.55 -3.29 8.65
CA ILE A 169 2.61 -1.97 7.99
C ILE A 169 3.45 -0.94 8.74
N GLN A 170 3.68 -1.11 10.06
CA GLN A 170 4.64 -0.29 10.81
C GLN A 170 6.06 -0.29 10.21
N ALA A 171 6.38 -1.24 9.32
CA ALA A 171 7.60 -1.23 8.51
C ALA A 171 7.82 0.11 7.78
N GLN A 172 6.75 0.80 7.39
CA GLN A 172 6.83 2.10 6.73
C GLN A 172 7.21 3.26 7.66
N ASP A 173 6.84 3.14 8.94
CA ASP A 173 6.96 4.23 9.90
C ASP A 173 8.43 4.40 10.38
N PHE A 174 9.26 3.35 10.31
CA PHE A 174 10.66 3.41 10.78
C PHE A 174 11.51 4.50 10.13
N LYS A 175 11.33 4.74 8.82
CA LYS A 175 12.06 5.78 8.08
C LYS A 175 11.54 7.21 8.36
N ASP A 176 10.33 7.30 8.92
CA ASP A 176 9.55 8.53 9.07
C ASP A 176 9.44 8.96 10.55
N VAL A 177 10.08 8.26 11.50
CA VAL A 177 10.08 8.55 12.95
C VAL A 177 10.33 10.02 13.29
N GLU A 178 11.42 10.61 12.76
CA GLU A 178 11.74 12.02 13.01
C GLU A 178 10.62 12.95 12.54
N GLY A 179 9.99 12.63 11.42
CA GLY A 179 8.88 13.41 10.88
C GLY A 179 7.61 13.26 11.70
N ASP A 180 7.29 12.04 12.10
CA ASP A 180 6.13 11.72 12.92
C ASP A 180 6.20 12.40 14.30
N ILE A 181 7.40 12.51 14.90
CA ILE A 181 7.62 13.24 16.16
C ILE A 181 7.27 14.73 15.99
N LEU A 182 7.66 15.36 14.87
CA LEU A 182 7.44 16.79 14.63
C LEU A 182 5.95 17.17 14.53
N VAL A 183 5.10 16.22 14.15
CA VAL A 183 3.64 16.38 14.08
C VAL A 183 2.91 15.64 15.21
N ASN A 184 3.62 15.26 16.27
CA ASN A 184 3.07 14.63 17.47
C ASN A 184 2.26 13.34 17.19
N ARG A 185 2.73 12.52 16.24
CA ARG A 185 2.14 11.19 15.97
C ARG A 185 2.63 10.16 16.98
N GLN A 186 1.77 9.17 17.21
CA GLN A 186 2.01 8.06 18.12
C GLN A 186 2.14 6.76 17.32
N THR A 187 3.13 6.70 16.42
CA THR A 187 3.41 5.49 15.63
C THR A 187 4.14 4.44 16.46
N LEU A 188 4.07 3.16 16.03
CA LEU A 188 4.59 2.04 16.81
C LEU A 188 6.11 2.16 17.08
N PRO A 189 6.94 2.62 16.12
CA PRO A 189 8.36 2.86 16.38
C PRO A 189 8.67 4.00 17.36
N ILE A 190 7.73 4.94 17.56
CA ILE A 190 7.86 6.01 18.57
C ILE A 190 7.51 5.48 19.96
N LEU A 191 6.35 4.81 20.08
CA LEU A 191 5.86 4.33 21.38
C LEU A 191 6.66 3.14 21.91
N LEU A 192 7.07 2.23 21.01
CA LEU A 192 7.75 0.99 21.36
C LEU A 192 8.95 0.76 20.41
N PRO A 193 10.05 1.53 20.53
CA PRO A 193 11.15 1.52 19.54
C PRO A 193 11.81 0.15 19.37
N THR A 194 12.06 -0.57 20.48
CA THR A 194 12.68 -1.89 20.43
C THR A 194 11.68 -2.97 20.04
N ALA A 195 10.49 -2.98 20.66
CA ALA A 195 9.51 -4.03 20.43
C ALA A 195 8.94 -3.98 19.01
N SER A 196 8.71 -2.79 18.45
CA SER A 196 8.27 -2.63 17.05
C SER A 196 9.24 -3.29 16.07
N ARG A 197 10.55 -3.17 16.31
CA ARG A 197 11.59 -3.82 15.49
C ARG A 197 11.61 -5.32 15.68
N VAL A 198 11.52 -5.82 16.92
CA VAL A 198 11.40 -7.26 17.20
C VAL A 198 10.19 -7.83 16.45
N VAL A 199 9.02 -7.25 16.66
CA VAL A 199 7.76 -7.71 16.05
C VAL A 199 7.85 -7.70 14.53
N THR A 200 8.32 -6.61 13.92
CA THR A 200 8.46 -6.53 12.45
C THR A 200 9.51 -7.52 11.94
N SER A 201 10.62 -7.71 12.67
CA SER A 201 11.69 -8.65 12.28
C SER A 201 11.25 -10.11 12.31
N LEU A 202 10.28 -10.45 13.15
CA LEU A 202 9.74 -11.81 13.27
C LEU A 202 8.55 -12.03 12.33
N LEU A 203 7.61 -11.10 12.27
CA LEU A 203 6.37 -11.28 11.52
C LEU A 203 6.59 -11.36 10.01
N VAL A 204 7.50 -10.58 9.44
CA VAL A 204 7.75 -10.59 7.98
C VAL A 204 8.26 -11.98 7.50
N PRO A 205 9.30 -12.59 8.11
CA PRO A 205 9.67 -13.97 7.81
C PRO A 205 8.55 -14.99 8.08
N LEU A 206 7.85 -14.86 9.21
CA LEU A 206 6.78 -15.79 9.59
C LEU A 206 5.63 -15.80 8.57
N TRP A 207 5.22 -14.62 8.10
CA TRP A 207 4.22 -14.52 7.02
C TRP A 207 4.71 -15.14 5.72
N SER A 208 6.00 -15.02 5.40
CA SER A 208 6.57 -15.64 4.20
C SER A 208 6.49 -17.17 4.26
N LEU A 209 6.84 -17.76 5.42
CA LEU A 209 6.73 -19.19 5.66
C LEU A 209 5.26 -19.65 5.69
N PHE A 210 4.38 -18.86 6.29
CA PHE A 210 2.95 -19.15 6.35
C PHE A 210 2.32 -19.18 4.95
N PHE A 211 2.63 -18.22 4.08
CA PHE A 211 2.17 -18.24 2.69
C PHE A 211 2.70 -19.44 1.91
N ALA A 212 3.98 -19.80 2.06
CA ALA A 212 4.53 -21.00 1.44
C ALA A 212 3.84 -22.29 1.93
N TYR A 213 3.45 -22.34 3.21
CA TYR A 213 2.69 -23.45 3.78
C TYR A 213 1.24 -23.51 3.29
N CYS A 214 0.54 -22.37 3.26
CA CYS A 214 -0.86 -22.29 2.82
C CYS A 214 -1.05 -22.51 1.31
N TYR A 215 -0.03 -22.22 0.50
CA TYR A 215 -0.06 -22.35 -0.95
C TYR A 215 1.01 -23.33 -1.45
N PRO A 216 0.95 -24.63 -1.10
CA PRO A 216 2.01 -25.60 -1.41
C PRO A 216 2.13 -25.90 -2.92
N THR A 217 1.11 -25.55 -3.71
CA THR A 217 1.09 -25.71 -5.18
C THR A 217 1.51 -24.46 -5.93
N ALA A 218 1.81 -23.36 -5.24
CA ALA A 218 2.32 -22.14 -5.85
C ALA A 218 3.70 -22.38 -6.48
N ASP A 219 4.09 -21.50 -7.41
CA ASP A 219 5.42 -21.55 -8.03
C ASP A 219 6.52 -21.53 -6.94
N PRO A 220 7.38 -22.57 -6.87
CA PRO A 220 8.43 -22.65 -5.87
C PRO A 220 9.44 -21.50 -5.93
N MET A 221 9.69 -20.93 -7.12
CA MET A 221 10.61 -19.79 -7.28
C MET A 221 10.02 -18.53 -6.64
N VAL A 222 8.74 -18.27 -6.86
CA VAL A 222 8.02 -17.12 -6.27
C VAL A 222 7.96 -17.25 -4.75
N SER A 223 7.61 -18.45 -4.26
CA SER A 223 7.53 -18.72 -2.82
C SER A 223 8.91 -18.63 -2.15
N SER A 224 9.94 -19.21 -2.77
CA SER A 224 11.32 -19.13 -2.25
C SER A 224 11.84 -17.69 -2.24
N ALA A 225 11.55 -16.91 -3.28
CA ALA A 225 11.90 -15.49 -3.34
C ALA A 225 11.25 -14.70 -2.20
N ALA A 226 9.97 -14.94 -1.91
CA ALA A 226 9.28 -14.31 -0.78
C ALA A 226 9.91 -14.68 0.58
N VAL A 227 10.24 -15.96 0.80
CA VAL A 227 10.90 -16.43 2.03
C VAL A 227 12.29 -15.84 2.21
N VAL A 228 13.13 -15.87 1.16
CA VAL A 228 14.47 -15.28 1.19
C VAL A 228 14.40 -13.79 1.45
N LEU A 229 13.53 -13.07 0.74
CA LEU A 229 13.36 -11.64 0.92
C LEU A 229 12.81 -11.31 2.31
N GLY A 230 11.87 -12.10 2.83
CA GLY A 230 11.34 -11.97 4.18
C GLY A 230 12.42 -12.11 5.25
N ALA A 231 13.32 -13.10 5.12
CA ALA A 231 14.47 -13.26 6.00
C ALA A 231 15.45 -12.09 5.92
N ILE A 232 15.73 -11.58 4.71
CA ILE A 232 16.55 -10.37 4.52
C ILE A 232 15.90 -9.17 5.20
N ILE A 233 14.61 -8.93 5.01
CA ILE A 233 13.91 -7.81 5.64
C ILE A 233 13.92 -7.94 7.16
N GLY A 234 13.65 -9.14 7.68
CA GLY A 234 13.65 -9.40 9.12
C GLY A 234 15.00 -9.10 9.77
N THR A 235 16.08 -9.62 9.19
CA THR A 235 17.45 -9.33 9.65
C THR A 235 17.79 -7.84 9.55
N ARG A 236 17.39 -7.16 8.47
CA ARG A 236 17.61 -5.72 8.32
C ARG A 236 16.88 -4.91 9.39
N PHE A 237 15.59 -5.14 9.65
CA PHE A 237 14.89 -4.42 10.71
C PHE A 237 15.48 -4.69 12.10
N TRP A 238 16.13 -5.84 12.30
CA TRP A 238 16.84 -6.15 13.53
C TRP A 238 18.22 -5.51 13.65
N PHE A 239 19.03 -5.42 12.60
CA PHE A 239 20.41 -4.92 12.69
C PHE A 239 20.58 -3.48 12.24
N GLU A 240 19.83 -3.04 11.23
CA GLU A 240 19.93 -1.68 10.69
C GLU A 240 19.18 -0.72 11.61
N ARG A 241 19.83 0.39 11.95
CA ARG A 241 19.29 1.44 12.84
C ARG A 241 19.34 2.83 12.24
N THR A 242 19.81 2.94 11.00
CA THR A 242 19.93 4.21 10.30
C THR A 242 18.67 4.50 9.51
N ARG A 243 18.31 5.79 9.38
CA ARG A 243 17.17 6.23 8.57
C ARG A 243 17.26 5.76 7.11
N GLU A 244 18.46 5.82 6.52
CA GLU A 244 18.69 5.31 5.16
C GLU A 244 18.58 3.79 5.07
N GLY A 245 19.03 3.08 6.10
CA GLY A 245 18.83 1.65 6.25
C GLY A 245 17.35 1.28 6.25
N ASP A 246 16.53 2.00 7.04
CA ASP A 246 15.09 1.80 7.15
C ASP A 246 14.37 2.15 5.84
N LYS A 247 14.78 3.20 5.11
CA LYS A 247 14.25 3.52 3.76
C LYS A 247 14.46 2.35 2.78
N ARG A 248 15.66 1.77 2.76
CA ARG A 248 15.98 0.61 1.91
C ARG A 248 15.20 -0.64 2.35
N SER A 249 15.10 -0.88 3.65
CA SER A 249 14.31 -2.00 4.21
C SER A 249 12.83 -1.88 3.83
N TYR A 250 12.27 -0.66 3.87
CA TYR A 250 10.90 -0.42 3.42
C TYR A 250 10.71 -0.62 1.91
N LEU A 251 11.69 -0.27 1.09
CA LEU A 251 11.64 -0.59 -0.34
C LEU A 251 11.59 -2.11 -0.58
N LEU A 252 12.45 -2.87 0.12
CA LEU A 252 12.43 -4.33 0.07
C LEU A 252 11.11 -4.90 0.58
N TYR A 253 10.56 -4.33 1.66
CA TYR A 253 9.23 -4.68 2.17
C TYR A 253 8.13 -4.51 1.11
N ASN A 254 8.14 -3.43 0.33
CA ASN A 254 7.17 -3.25 -0.76
C ASN A 254 7.33 -4.32 -1.86
N VAL A 255 8.58 -4.67 -2.21
CA VAL A 255 8.85 -5.75 -3.17
C VAL A 255 8.36 -7.09 -2.63
N TRP A 256 8.61 -7.38 -1.35
CA TRP A 256 8.12 -8.58 -0.67
C TRP A 256 6.60 -8.67 -0.66
N LEU A 257 5.94 -7.54 -0.41
CA LEU A 257 4.48 -7.46 -0.46
C LEU A 257 3.93 -7.79 -1.86
N CYS A 258 4.62 -7.39 -2.94
CA CYS A 258 4.26 -7.80 -4.31
C CYS A 258 4.28 -9.32 -4.47
N PHE A 259 5.29 -10.02 -3.93
CA PHE A 259 5.33 -11.48 -3.99
C PHE A 259 4.15 -12.11 -3.25
N LEU A 260 3.81 -11.63 -2.05
CA LEU A 260 2.66 -12.15 -1.29
C LEU A 260 1.33 -11.99 -2.04
N HIS A 261 1.15 -10.91 -2.78
CA HIS A 261 -0.06 -10.70 -3.60
C HIS A 261 -0.16 -11.68 -4.77
N VAL A 262 0.96 -12.22 -5.24
CA VAL A 262 1.04 -13.07 -6.44
C VAL A 262 1.00 -14.55 -6.09
N ILE A 263 1.60 -14.98 -4.97
CA ILE A 263 1.67 -16.39 -4.52
C ILE A 263 0.33 -17.14 -4.63
N PRO A 264 -0.82 -16.59 -4.19
CA PRO A 264 -2.10 -17.30 -4.26
C PRO A 264 -2.53 -17.72 -5.67
N PHE A 265 -1.96 -17.11 -6.70
CA PHE A 265 -2.37 -17.27 -8.10
C PHE A 265 -1.31 -17.93 -8.99
N THR A 266 -0.14 -18.31 -8.47
CA THR A 266 0.94 -18.92 -9.25
C THR A 266 0.90 -20.44 -9.29
N VAL A 267 -0.30 -21.04 -9.25
CA VAL A 267 -0.45 -22.50 -9.24
C VAL A 267 0.30 -23.11 -10.42
N ARG A 268 1.29 -23.95 -10.14
CA ARG A 268 1.99 -24.70 -11.18
C ARG A 268 1.06 -25.82 -11.64
N ALA A 269 0.63 -25.79 -12.90
CA ALA A 269 0.03 -26.96 -13.54
C ALA A 269 1.01 -28.14 -13.33
N LYS A 270 0.54 -29.23 -12.71
CA LYS A 270 1.33 -30.45 -12.59
C LYS A 270 1.86 -30.76 -13.98
N THR A 271 3.15 -30.59 -14.19
CA THR A 271 3.80 -31.05 -15.40
C THR A 271 3.62 -32.56 -15.36
N ALA A 272 2.64 -33.06 -16.12
CA ALA A 272 2.49 -34.48 -16.36
C ALA A 272 3.73 -34.89 -17.16
N PHE A 273 4.78 -35.25 -16.44
CA PHE A 273 5.85 -36.06 -17.01
C PHE A 273 5.22 -37.44 -17.24
N ILE A 274 4.77 -37.65 -18.48
CA ILE A 274 4.61 -38.96 -19.09
C ILE A 274 5.97 -39.31 -19.72
#